data_AF-G7VB67-F1
#
_entry.id   AF-G7VB67-F1
#
_cell.length_a   1.000
_cell.length_b   1.000
_cell.length_c   1.000
_cell.angle_alpha   90.00
_cell.angle_beta   90.00
_cell.angle_gamma   90.00
#
_symmetry.space_group_name_H-M   'P 1'
#
loop_
_entity.id
_entity.type
_entity.pdbx_description
1 polymer ?
#
loop_
_entity_poly.entity_id
_entity_poly.type
_entity_poly.pdbx_seq_one_letter_code
_entity_poly.pdbx_strand_id
1 'polypeptide(L)'
;MGFFPKAMENQLCFACTEQRYAKPTTRVRCSVCKKEVSWRHVVSHYAEHGKKSGNDVVCPICNNKVKSQEYRRHVRMHFVAKSEPGYMCGICGRGFVTLRSLLVHLLKTHE
;
A
#
# COMPACT_ATOMS: atom_id res chain seq x y z
N MET A 1 -13.68 -25.89 -7.46
CA MET A 1 -12.22 -25.84 -7.20
C MET A 1 -11.80 -24.38 -7.11
N GLY A 2 -11.99 -23.76 -5.94
CA GLY A 2 -11.64 -22.36 -5.70
C GLY A 2 -10.36 -22.29 -4.88
N PHE A 3 -9.22 -22.06 -5.54
CA PHE A 3 -7.97 -21.74 -4.86
C PHE A 3 -8.06 -20.29 -4.38
N PHE A 4 -8.67 -20.10 -3.22
CA PHE A 4 -8.42 -18.93 -2.38
C PHE A 4 -7.23 -19.28 -1.50
N PRO A 5 -6.00 -18.82 -1.80
CA PRO A 5 -4.92 -18.97 -0.84
C PRO A 5 -5.29 -18.17 0.41
N LYS A 6 -5.20 -18.88 1.54
CA LYS A 6 -5.35 -18.44 2.93
C LYS A 6 -5.12 -16.94 3.11
N ALA A 7 -6.08 -16.31 3.77
CA ALA A 7 -5.90 -15.04 4.46
C ALA A 7 -4.55 -15.06 5.19
N MET A 8 -3.62 -14.21 4.76
CA MET A 8 -2.52 -13.78 5.62
C MET A 8 -3.12 -12.84 6.65
N GLU A 9 -3.53 -13.46 7.74
CA GLU A 9 -3.79 -12.86 9.03
C GLU A 9 -2.56 -11.99 9.37
N ASN A 10 -2.75 -10.68 9.54
CA ASN A 10 -1.74 -9.74 10.04
C ASN A 10 -0.43 -9.55 9.24
N GLN A 11 -0.51 -9.22 7.95
CA GLN A 11 0.59 -8.51 7.26
C GLN A 11 0.32 -7.02 7.07
N LEU A 12 -0.17 -6.36 8.13
CA LEU A 12 0.04 -4.93 8.30
C LEU A 12 1.55 -4.74 8.54
N CYS A 13 2.31 -4.39 7.50
CA CYS A 13 3.72 -4.01 7.68
C CYS A 13 3.78 -2.62 8.33
N PHE A 14 3.56 -2.63 9.65
CA PHE A 14 4.04 -1.75 10.69
C PHE A 14 4.79 -0.50 10.24
N ALA A 15 4.07 0.62 10.19
CA ALA A 15 4.57 1.80 10.89
C ALA A 15 4.55 1.46 12.40
N CYS A 16 5.57 0.73 12.88
CA CYS A 16 5.83 0.51 14.32
C CYS A 16 6.15 1.85 14.97
N THR A 17 5.14 2.67 15.24
CA THR A 17 5.28 3.82 16.14
C THR A 17 4.12 3.82 17.11
N GLU A 18 4.47 3.55 18.36
CA GLU A 18 3.66 3.58 19.58
C GLU A 18 3.14 5.00 19.92
N GLN A 19 2.67 5.75 18.93
CA GLN A 19 2.28 7.14 19.11
C GLN A 19 0.78 7.29 18.85
N ARG A 20 0.03 7.29 19.96
CA ARG A 20 -1.33 7.78 20.05
C ARG A 20 -1.39 9.15 19.36
N TYR A 21 -2.18 9.22 18.28
CA TYR A 21 -2.45 10.39 17.44
C TYR A 21 -1.29 10.84 16.53
N ALA A 22 -1.16 10.21 15.35
CA ALA A 22 -0.25 10.64 14.29
C ALA A 22 -0.94 11.64 13.33
N LYS A 23 -0.32 12.81 13.18
CA LYS A 23 -0.62 13.83 12.15
C LYS A 23 -0.70 13.19 10.75
N PRO A 24 -1.50 13.74 9.81
CA PRO A 24 -1.56 13.24 8.43
C PRO A 24 -0.16 13.33 7.81
N THR A 25 0.54 12.20 7.79
CA THR A 25 1.91 12.13 7.32
C THR A 25 1.86 11.97 5.80
N THR A 26 2.40 12.95 5.07
CA THR A 26 2.48 12.93 3.58
C THR A 26 3.69 12.13 3.08
N ARG A 27 4.47 11.52 3.99
CA ARG A 27 5.71 10.79 3.69
C ARG A 27 5.61 9.34 4.16
N VAL A 28 5.94 8.40 3.29
CA VAL A 28 6.00 6.98 3.58
C VAL A 28 7.45 6.55 3.69
N ARG A 29 7.79 5.85 4.78
CA ARG A 29 9.09 5.19 4.89
C ARG A 29 9.09 3.91 4.06
N CYS A 30 10.03 3.78 3.13
CA CYS A 30 10.17 2.61 2.28
C CYS A 30 10.66 1.41 3.09
N SER A 31 9.99 0.25 3.00
CA SER A 31 10.43 -0.97 3.68
C SER A 31 11.68 -1.60 3.04
N VAL A 32 11.93 -1.33 1.76
CA VAL A 32 13.04 -1.93 0.99
C VAL A 32 14.37 -1.19 1.24
N CYS A 33 14.36 0.14 1.18
CA CYS A 33 15.56 0.96 1.30
C CYS A 33 15.56 1.95 2.46
N LYS A 34 14.52 1.91 3.32
CA LYS A 34 14.36 2.75 4.52
C LYS A 34 14.29 4.26 4.26
N LYS A 35 14.29 4.72 3.01
CA LYS A 35 14.13 6.14 2.64
C LYS A 35 12.71 6.63 2.88
N GLU A 36 12.57 7.88 3.29
CA GLU A 36 11.28 8.56 3.39
C GLU A 36 10.94 9.20 2.05
N VAL A 37 9.85 8.74 1.44
CA VAL A 37 9.36 9.21 0.15
C VAL A 37 7.99 9.83 0.30
N SER A 38 7.75 10.95 -0.38
CA SER A 38 6.41 11.55 -0.39
C SER A 38 5.40 10.56 -0.98
N TRP A 39 4.19 10.55 -0.46
CA TRP A 39 3.10 9.68 -0.93
C TRP A 39 2.88 9.82 -2.45
N ARG A 40 2.93 11.04 -3.00
CA ARG A 40 2.82 11.27 -4.46
C ARG A 40 3.85 10.48 -5.26
N HIS A 41 5.01 10.21 -4.68
CA HIS A 41 6.12 9.51 -5.31
C HIS A 41 6.26 8.06 -4.83
N VAL A 42 5.46 7.59 -3.87
CA VAL A 42 5.62 6.25 -3.27
C VAL A 42 5.51 5.16 -4.34
N VAL A 43 4.53 5.27 -5.23
CA VAL A 43 4.29 4.26 -6.27
C VAL A 43 5.45 4.20 -7.26
N SER A 44 5.93 5.37 -7.70
CA SER A 44 7.09 5.47 -8.60
C SER A 44 8.34 4.94 -7.92
N HIS A 45 8.55 5.25 -6.64
CA HIS A 45 9.67 4.77 -5.86
C HIS A 45 9.70 3.25 -5.74
N TYR A 46 8.57 2.62 -5.39
CA TYR A 46 8.48 1.16 -5.35
C TYR A 46 8.56 0.51 -6.73
N ALA A 47 8.35 1.24 -7.82
CA ALA A 47 8.63 0.74 -9.16
C ALA A 47 10.12 0.65 -9.47
N GLU A 48 10.96 1.49 -8.85
CA GLU A 48 12.43 1.39 -8.95
C GLU A 48 12.96 0.12 -8.27
N HIS A 49 12.31 -0.29 -7.17
CA HIS A 49 12.60 -1.54 -6.46
C HIS A 49 11.97 -2.77 -7.13
N GLY A 50 11.04 -2.57 -8.06
CA GLY A 50 10.35 -3.65 -8.75
C GLY A 50 11.26 -4.36 -9.74
N LYS A 51 11.41 -5.67 -9.62
CA LYS A 51 12.21 -6.45 -10.57
C LYS A 51 11.37 -6.75 -11.81
N LYS A 52 11.73 -6.16 -12.95
CA LYS A 52 11.10 -6.46 -14.25
C LYS A 52 11.43 -7.89 -14.68
N SER A 53 10.42 -8.62 -15.11
CA SER A 53 10.51 -10.00 -15.60
C SER A 53 9.56 -10.16 -16.79
N GLY A 54 10.04 -9.84 -17.99
CA GLY A 54 9.21 -9.81 -19.20
C GLY A 54 8.12 -8.73 -19.12
N ASN A 55 6.85 -9.13 -19.29
CA ASN A 55 5.69 -8.23 -19.20
C ASN A 55 5.19 -8.01 -17.76
N ASP A 56 5.86 -8.64 -16.79
CA ASP A 56 5.50 -8.61 -15.38
C ASP A 56 6.58 -7.91 -14.55
N VAL A 57 6.18 -7.44 -13.38
CA VAL A 57 7.01 -6.79 -12.38
C VAL A 57 6.82 -7.55 -11.06
N VAL A 58 7.92 -8.00 -10.48
CA VAL A 58 7.92 -8.60 -9.15
C VAL A 58 7.84 -7.48 -8.12
N CYS A 59 6.79 -7.49 -7.30
CA CYS A 59 6.62 -6.53 -6.22
C CYS A 59 7.64 -6.77 -5.11
N PRO A 60 8.43 -5.77 -4.71
CA PRO A 60 9.44 -5.93 -3.66
C PRO A 60 8.83 -5.96 -2.25
N ILE A 61 7.53 -5.67 -2.11
CA ILE A 61 6.82 -5.68 -0.81
C ILE A 61 6.32 -7.09 -0.48
N CYS A 62 5.67 -7.78 -1.42
CA CYS A 62 5.07 -9.10 -1.21
C CYS A 62 5.62 -10.19 -2.14
N ASN A 63 6.63 -9.87 -2.94
CA ASN A 63 7.30 -10.76 -3.89
C ASN A 63 6.40 -11.37 -4.98
N ASN A 64 5.20 -10.82 -5.19
CA ASN A 64 4.26 -11.30 -6.21
C ASN A 64 4.59 -10.75 -7.59
N LYS A 65 4.41 -11.59 -8.64
CA LYS A 65 4.49 -11.17 -10.04
C LYS A 65 3.18 -10.50 -10.44
N VAL A 66 3.27 -9.27 -10.92
CA VAL A 66 2.12 -8.47 -11.33
C VAL A 66 2.40 -7.88 -12.70
N LYS A 67 1.40 -7.86 -13.59
CA LYS A 67 1.54 -7.21 -14.90
C LYS A 67 2.02 -5.77 -14.74
N SER A 68 2.95 -5.32 -15.58
CA SER A 68 3.54 -3.98 -15.46
C SER A 68 2.49 -2.85 -15.46
N GLN A 69 1.39 -3.02 -16.20
CA GLN A 69 0.27 -2.07 -16.24
C GLN A 69 -0.50 -1.99 -14.90
N GLU A 70 -0.64 -3.12 -14.20
CA GLU A 70 -1.37 -3.23 -12.93
C GLU A 70 -0.49 -2.92 -11.71
N TYR A 71 0.83 -2.89 -11.89
CA TYR A 71 1.80 -2.75 -10.82
C TYR A 71 1.56 -1.52 -9.94
N ARG A 72 1.26 -0.37 -10.55
CA ARG A 72 0.98 0.88 -9.81
C ARG A 72 -0.25 0.78 -8.92
N ARG A 73 -1.28 0.06 -9.38
CA ARG A 73 -2.50 -0.18 -8.58
C ARG A 73 -2.20 -1.16 -7.46
N HIS A 74 -1.46 -2.22 -7.75
CA HIS A 74 -1.03 -3.21 -6.76
C HIS A 74 -0.25 -2.57 -5.61
N VAL A 75 0.75 -1.72 -5.90
CA VAL A 75 1.53 -1.03 -4.87
C VAL A 75 0.65 -0.19 -3.94
N ARG A 76 -0.35 0.52 -4.48
CA ARG A 76 -1.29 1.30 -3.66
C ARG A 76 -2.10 0.45 -2.67
N MET A 77 -2.41 -0.79 -3.03
CA MET A 77 -3.18 -1.67 -2.15
C MET A 77 -2.40 -2.07 -0.89
N HIS A 78 -1.07 -2.05 -0.91
CA HIS A 78 -0.25 -2.31 0.30
C HIS A 78 -0.44 -1.27 1.40
N PHE A 79 -0.97 -0.09 1.06
CA PHE A 79 -1.23 1.00 2.02
C PHE A 79 -2.71 1.11 2.39
N VAL A 80 -3.54 0.21 1.88
CA VAL A 80 -4.96 0.11 2.21
C VAL A 80 -5.13 -1.05 3.19
N ALA A 81 -5.68 -0.76 4.37
CA ALA A 81 -6.09 -1.81 5.28
C ALA A 81 -7.56 -2.18 4.98
N LYS A 82 -7.86 -3.47 4.83
CA LYS A 82 -9.25 -3.95 4.80
C LYS A 82 -9.72 -4.08 6.24
N SER A 83 -10.85 -3.45 6.58
CA SER A 83 -11.40 -3.47 7.94
C SER A 83 -12.90 -3.68 7.83
N GLU A 84 -13.45 -4.84 8.18
CA GLU A 84 -14.89 -5.07 8.01
C GLU A 84 -15.73 -4.14 8.91
N PRO A 85 -16.83 -3.53 8.39
CA PRO A 85 -17.47 -3.74 7.07
C PRO A 85 -16.98 -2.84 5.91
N GLY A 86 -15.77 -2.28 5.97
CA GLY A 86 -15.21 -1.38 4.95
C GLY A 86 -13.68 -1.44 4.75
N TYR A 87 -13.07 -0.27 4.60
CA TYR A 87 -11.66 -0.05 4.27
C TYR A 87 -11.09 1.05 5.16
N MET A 88 -9.87 0.88 5.66
CA MET A 88 -9.21 1.84 6.52
C MET A 88 -7.94 2.38 5.84
N CYS A 89 -7.72 3.68 5.98
CA CYS A 89 -6.49 4.31 5.55
C CYS A 89 -5.35 3.84 6.46
N GLY A 90 -4.35 3.16 5.89
CA GLY A 90 -3.17 2.73 6.64
C GLY A 90 -2.28 3.89 7.12
N ILE A 91 -2.56 5.14 6.69
CA ILE A 91 -1.79 6.34 7.05
C ILE A 91 -2.40 7.06 8.25
N CYS A 92 -3.71 7.32 8.21
CA CYS A 92 -4.39 8.10 9.25
C CYS A 92 -5.46 7.31 10.03
N GLY A 93 -5.65 6.03 9.73
CA GLY A 93 -6.64 5.19 10.39
C GLY A 93 -8.10 5.53 10.07
N ARG A 94 -8.37 6.45 9.13
CA ARG A 94 -9.76 6.78 8.75
C ARG A 94 -10.43 5.60 8.05
N GLY A 95 -11.62 5.25 8.53
CA GLY A 95 -12.49 4.26 7.90
C GLY A 95 -13.31 4.84 6.73
N PHE A 96 -13.53 4.01 5.72
CA PHE A 96 -14.29 4.29 4.51
C PHE A 96 -15.14 3.08 4.18
N VAL A 97 -16.37 3.32 3.71
CA VAL A 97 -17.29 2.23 3.34
C VAL A 97 -16.87 1.56 2.02
N THR A 98 -16.14 2.26 1.14
CA THR A 98 -15.72 1.73 -0.17
C THR A 98 -14.24 1.97 -0.46
N LEU A 99 -13.64 1.06 -1.24
CA LEU A 99 -12.25 1.19 -1.71
C LEU A 99 -12.05 2.46 -2.54
N ARG A 100 -13.03 2.84 -3.36
CA ARG A 100 -12.96 4.06 -4.18
C ARG A 100 -12.85 5.30 -3.30
N SER A 101 -13.67 5.40 -2.26
CA SER A 101 -13.62 6.53 -1.32
C SER A 101 -12.26 6.60 -0.62
N LEU A 102 -11.70 5.46 -0.22
CA LEU A 102 -10.37 5.42 0.37
C LEU A 102 -9.28 5.84 -0.63
N LEU A 103 -9.33 5.37 -1.87
CA LEU A 103 -8.36 5.76 -2.91
C LEU A 103 -8.43 7.27 -3.20
N VAL A 104 -9.64 7.84 -3.26
CA VAL A 104 -9.80 9.31 -3.43
C VAL A 104 -9.26 10.05 -2.22
N HIS A 105 -9.51 9.58 -1.00
CA HIS A 105 -8.93 10.15 0.20
C HIS A 105 -7.40 10.10 0.18
N LEU A 106 -6.81 8.96 -0.19
CA LEU A 106 -5.36 8.83 -0.34
C LEU A 106 -4.80 9.82 -1.38
N LEU A 107 -5.54 10.12 -2.44
CA LEU A 107 -5.10 11.07 -3.47
C LEU A 107 -5.28 12.54 -3.06
N LYS A 108 -6.34 12.88 -2.32
CA LYS A 108 -6.68 14.27 -1.99
C LYS A 108 -6.18 14.75 -0.64
N THR A 109 -6.12 13.86 0.35
CA THR A 109 -5.77 14.22 1.74
C THR A 109 -4.31 13.94 2.05
N HIS A 110 -3.71 12.98 1.34
CA HIS A 110 -2.31 12.58 1.55
C HIS A 110 -1.40 12.98 0.37
N GLU A 111 -1.76 13.97 -0.46
CA GLU A 111 -0.85 14.47 -1.51
C GLU A 111 0.37 15.20 -0.94
#